data_AF-A0A4U0XVJ3-F1
#
_entry.id   AF-A0A4U0XVJ3-F1
#
_cell.length_a   1.000
_cell.length_b   1.000
_cell.length_c   1.000
_cell.angle_alpha   90.00
_cell.angle_beta   90.00
_cell.angle_gamma   90.00
#
_symmetry.space_group_name_H-M   'P 1'
#
loop_
_entity.id
_entity.type
_entity.pdbx_description
1 polymer ?
#
loop_
_entity_poly.entity_id
_entity_poly.type
_entity_poly.pdbx_seq_one_letter_code
_entity_poly.pdbx_strand_id
1 'polypeptide(L)'
;MTTGPASQIYQLLNKELQKRICTIVVSSTEASLESIQALLVTACYSDKGWLLTSIATRMAVQLNLHGEYDEAVRLTASKDSLNSQNQGFKEANTDPESIRDCFRKARTWLGLFVLENIFSLDRGKAPSIEARDGIRRCRVLVAHPSRTSLDLRLLSQVELNYLRAGAHAELSATSHLGDADLVAFVQGIKIDLSIWLEDWLQIVGRNAAAESEEQHVMILNLRIQRDWAVIMICCRALQYTGVKNIAFMSKEQHDIMHMAKESAQSHFEKLLMNPKLYLAPFRYTMDFVWAKCAFSVLLLLKLAILLPETSDLPKLLADAKHLLEELSSIHGPRNVYYRILKLSIEKAEKALNAYMVQVAAVTDIAGRSELQNELASTFSGPQEAEFDFQTYVPKEFIFDWDFPA
;
A
#
# COMPACT_ATOMS: atom_id res chain seq x y z
N MET A 1 29.87 19.32 -0.45
CA MET A 1 29.35 18.86 -1.76
C MET A 1 27.83 18.81 -1.67
N THR A 2 27.11 19.45 -2.57
CA THR A 2 25.64 19.37 -2.61
C THR A 2 25.24 17.95 -3.04
N THR A 3 24.45 17.27 -2.21
CA THR A 3 23.90 15.93 -2.49
C THR A 3 22.40 16.02 -2.74
N GLY A 4 21.85 15.08 -3.52
CA GLY A 4 20.42 15.02 -3.86
C GLY A 4 20.06 15.76 -5.16
N PRO A 5 18.78 16.09 -5.40
CA PRO A 5 18.31 16.60 -6.69
C PRO A 5 19.02 17.87 -7.20
N ALA A 6 19.46 18.75 -6.30
CA ALA A 6 20.19 19.97 -6.66
C ALA A 6 21.69 19.73 -6.95
N SER A 7 22.19 18.50 -6.78
CA SER A 7 23.57 18.14 -7.08
C SER A 7 23.83 18.09 -8.58
N GLN A 8 24.98 18.60 -9.03
CA GLN A 8 25.40 18.49 -10.43
C GLN A 8 25.49 17.03 -10.90
N ILE A 9 25.99 16.13 -10.05
CA ILE A 9 26.11 14.70 -10.38
C ILE A 9 24.73 14.09 -10.57
N TYR A 10 23.78 14.37 -9.67
CA TYR A 10 22.41 13.90 -9.82
C TYR A 10 21.78 14.40 -11.12
N GLN A 11 21.92 15.70 -11.42
CA GLN A 11 21.35 16.29 -12.63
C GLN A 11 21.94 15.68 -13.91
N LEU A 12 23.25 15.41 -13.94
CA LEU A 12 23.90 14.73 -15.07
C LEU A 12 23.40 13.29 -15.24
N LEU A 13 23.33 12.52 -14.14
CA LEU A 13 22.84 11.13 -14.17
C LEU A 13 21.36 11.07 -14.56
N ASN A 14 20.53 11.94 -14.00
CA ASN A 14 19.11 12.02 -14.34
C ASN A 14 18.92 12.40 -15.81
N LYS A 15 19.68 13.37 -16.33
CA LYS A 15 19.63 13.75 -17.74
C LYS A 15 19.97 12.58 -18.67
N GLU A 16 21.02 11.83 -18.35
CA GLU A 16 21.43 10.66 -19.15
C GLU A 16 20.40 9.52 -19.04
N LEU A 17 19.83 9.28 -17.85
CA LEU A 17 18.74 8.33 -17.65
C LEU A 17 17.53 8.70 -18.51
N GLN A 18 17.05 9.95 -18.44
CA GLN A 18 15.91 10.42 -19.22
C GLN A 18 16.16 10.28 -20.72
N LYS A 19 17.37 10.59 -21.21
CA LYS A 19 17.73 10.39 -22.62
C LYS A 19 17.59 8.92 -23.04
N ARG A 20 18.07 7.98 -22.22
CA ARG A 20 17.99 6.53 -22.50
C ARG A 20 16.55 6.03 -22.46
N ILE A 21 15.78 6.43 -21.45
CA ILE A 21 14.36 6.09 -21.35
C ILE A 21 13.59 6.65 -22.54
N CYS A 22 13.80 7.90 -22.93
CA CYS A 22 13.20 8.46 -24.14
C CYS A 22 13.54 7.64 -25.40
N THR A 23 14.76 7.12 -25.51
CA THR A 23 15.15 6.26 -26.64
C THR A 23 14.35 4.94 -26.62
N ILE A 24 14.19 4.30 -25.45
CA ILE A 24 13.38 3.08 -25.31
C ILE A 24 11.91 3.34 -25.64
N VAL A 25 11.37 4.49 -25.20
CA VAL A 25 9.95 4.83 -25.34
C VAL A 25 9.59 5.27 -26.76
N VAL A 26 10.45 6.06 -27.42
CA VAL A 26 10.17 6.70 -28.71
C VAL A 26 10.70 5.89 -29.89
N SER A 27 11.87 5.26 -29.76
CA SER A 27 12.45 4.48 -30.84
C SER A 27 11.87 3.07 -30.85
N SER A 28 11.81 2.43 -32.02
CA SER A 28 11.54 1.00 -32.19
C SER A 28 12.72 0.14 -31.72
N THR A 29 13.24 0.40 -30.52
CA THR A 29 14.29 -0.40 -29.90
C THR A 29 13.73 -1.80 -29.69
N GLU A 30 14.49 -2.83 -30.08
CA GLU A 30 14.11 -4.21 -29.79
C GLU A 30 13.91 -4.41 -28.29
N ALA A 31 12.87 -5.14 -27.92
CA ALA A 31 12.59 -5.42 -26.52
C ALA A 31 13.73 -6.24 -25.91
N SER A 32 14.22 -5.82 -24.75
CA SER A 32 15.20 -6.57 -23.96
C SER A 32 14.80 -6.61 -22.49
N LEU A 33 15.29 -7.62 -21.77
CA LEU A 33 15.02 -7.78 -20.34
C LEU A 33 15.54 -6.57 -19.54
N GLU A 34 16.71 -6.06 -19.91
CA GLU A 34 17.35 -4.90 -19.30
C GLU A 34 16.54 -3.63 -19.51
N SER A 35 15.91 -3.47 -20.69
CA SER A 35 15.04 -2.32 -20.95
C SER A 35 13.79 -2.37 -20.08
N ILE A 36 13.19 -3.55 -19.90
CA ILE A 36 12.04 -3.75 -19.00
C ILE A 36 12.45 -3.42 -17.56
N GLN A 37 13.58 -3.96 -17.09
CA GLN A 37 14.09 -3.71 -15.73
C GLN A 37 14.39 -2.22 -15.50
N ALA A 38 15.01 -1.54 -16.48
CA ALA A 38 15.28 -0.11 -16.41
C ALA A 38 13.97 0.71 -16.33
N LEU A 39 12.96 0.36 -17.13
CA LEU A 39 11.64 1.00 -17.08
C LEU A 39 10.96 0.79 -15.73
N LEU A 40 11.00 -0.43 -15.17
CA LEU A 40 10.44 -0.72 -13.84
C LEU A 40 11.10 0.11 -12.74
N VAL A 41 12.43 0.14 -12.69
CA VAL A 41 13.16 0.95 -11.70
C VAL A 41 12.85 2.43 -11.86
N THR A 42 12.76 2.93 -13.10
CA THR A 42 12.42 4.33 -13.36
C THR A 42 10.97 4.64 -12.95
N ALA A 43 10.04 3.71 -13.17
CA ALA A 43 8.64 3.87 -12.81
C ALA A 43 8.44 4.08 -11.30
N CYS A 44 9.25 3.44 -10.47
CA CYS A 44 9.20 3.55 -9.02
C CYS A 44 9.45 4.96 -8.46
N TYR A 45 10.12 5.81 -9.23
CA TYR A 45 10.51 7.18 -8.85
C TYR A 45 9.99 8.22 -9.85
N SER A 46 8.92 7.87 -10.58
CA SER A 46 8.29 8.74 -11.55
C SER A 46 6.81 8.86 -11.30
N ASP A 47 6.36 10.08 -11.11
CA ASP A 47 5.14 10.73 -11.59
C ASP A 47 4.37 9.96 -12.69
N LYS A 48 5.07 9.57 -13.77
CA LYS A 48 4.52 8.84 -14.92
C LYS A 48 4.77 7.33 -14.84
N GLY A 49 4.90 6.78 -13.63
CA GLY A 49 5.21 5.37 -13.40
C GLY A 49 4.25 4.40 -14.09
N TRP A 50 2.95 4.75 -14.17
CA TRP A 50 1.92 3.99 -14.88
C TRP A 50 2.19 3.86 -16.39
N LEU A 51 2.73 4.91 -17.02
CA LEU A 51 3.05 4.90 -18.44
C LEU A 51 4.26 4.01 -18.70
N LEU A 52 5.28 4.12 -17.86
CA LEU A 52 6.51 3.32 -17.96
C LEU A 52 6.21 1.83 -17.72
N THR A 53 5.35 1.50 -16.76
CA THR A 53 4.88 0.13 -16.51
C THR A 53 4.04 -0.41 -17.67
N SER A 54 3.19 0.42 -18.30
CA SER A 54 2.44 0.03 -19.50
C SER A 54 3.37 -0.31 -20.69
N ILE A 55 4.45 0.45 -20.88
CA ILE A 55 5.44 0.18 -21.93
C ILE A 55 6.22 -1.11 -21.61
N ALA A 56 6.69 -1.23 -20.36
CA ALA A 56 7.38 -2.42 -19.88
C ALA A 56 6.51 -3.69 -20.03
N THR A 57 5.20 -3.58 -19.82
CA THR A 57 4.25 -4.68 -20.01
C THR A 57 4.20 -5.16 -21.45
N ARG A 58 4.11 -4.24 -22.42
CA ARG A 58 4.13 -4.63 -23.84
C ARG A 58 5.42 -5.34 -24.21
N MET A 59 6.57 -4.84 -23.74
CA MET A 59 7.87 -5.46 -23.97
C MET A 59 7.97 -6.84 -23.29
N ALA A 60 7.45 -6.99 -22.08
CA ALA A 60 7.43 -8.27 -21.36
C ALA A 60 6.58 -9.34 -22.06
N VAL A 61 5.46 -8.95 -22.66
CA VAL A 61 4.63 -9.83 -23.48
C VAL A 61 5.36 -10.23 -24.75
N GLN A 62 6.02 -9.29 -25.44
CA GLN A 62 6.84 -9.58 -26.62
C GLN A 62 7.97 -10.58 -26.34
N LEU A 63 8.57 -10.53 -25.14
CA LEU A 63 9.61 -11.46 -24.70
C LEU A 63 9.07 -12.73 -24.03
N ASN A 64 7.75 -12.94 -23.99
CA ASN A 64 7.10 -14.09 -23.35
C ASN A 64 7.53 -14.31 -21.88
N LEU A 65 7.72 -13.24 -21.09
CA LEU A 65 8.17 -13.39 -19.70
C LEU A 65 7.16 -14.12 -18.80
N HIS A 66 5.88 -14.12 -19.17
CA HIS A 66 4.84 -14.89 -18.49
C HIS A 66 5.03 -16.41 -18.69
N GLY A 67 5.36 -16.85 -19.90
CA GLY A 67 5.68 -18.25 -20.17
C GLY A 67 6.96 -18.72 -19.46
N GLU A 68 7.93 -17.82 -19.29
CA GLU A 68 9.15 -18.08 -18.51
C GLU A 68 8.86 -18.23 -17.01
N TYR A 69 7.88 -17.49 -16.49
CA TYR A 69 7.37 -17.73 -15.14
C TYR A 69 6.70 -19.12 -15.02
N ASP A 70 5.87 -19.51 -16.00
CA ASP A 70 5.24 -20.84 -16.01
C ASP A 70 6.27 -21.97 -16.09
N GLU A 71 7.37 -21.76 -16.84
CA GLU A 71 8.51 -22.66 -16.88
C GLU A 71 9.19 -22.76 -15.50
N ALA A 72 9.48 -21.64 -14.84
CA ALA A 72 10.10 -21.62 -13.51
C ALA A 72 9.26 -22.38 -12.47
N VAL A 73 7.94 -22.22 -12.50
CA VAL A 73 6.98 -22.97 -11.67
C VAL A 73 7.07 -24.46 -11.95
N ARG A 74 7.10 -24.86 -13.23
CA ARG A 74 7.17 -26.27 -13.64
C ARG A 74 8.49 -26.93 -13.22
N LEU A 75 9.61 -26.27 -13.45
CA LEU A 75 10.94 -26.75 -13.06
C LEU A 75 11.06 -26.94 -11.55
N THR A 76 10.45 -26.05 -10.77
CA THR A 76 10.46 -26.16 -9.31
C THR A 76 9.58 -27.30 -8.81
N ALA A 77 8.35 -27.42 -9.34
CA ALA A 77 7.42 -28.48 -8.96
C ALA A 77 7.90 -29.90 -9.35
N SER A 78 8.66 -30.02 -10.43
CA SER A 78 9.19 -31.30 -10.91
C SER A 78 10.33 -31.82 -10.02
N LYS A 79 11.17 -30.93 -9.49
CA LYS A 79 12.21 -31.28 -8.49
C LYS A 79 11.64 -31.82 -7.19
N ASP A 80 10.53 -31.27 -6.71
CA ASP A 80 9.85 -31.77 -5.50
C ASP A 80 9.30 -33.19 -5.72
N SER A 81 8.93 -33.55 -6.96
CA SER A 81 8.43 -34.88 -7.32
C SER A 81 9.54 -35.93 -7.50
N LEU A 82 10.75 -35.52 -7.91
CA LEU A 82 11.88 -36.44 -8.14
C LEU A 82 12.58 -36.92 -6.86
N ASN A 83 12.30 -36.29 -5.72
CA ASN A 83 12.64 -36.83 -4.40
C ASN A 83 11.72 -38.01 -3.98
N SER A 84 10.70 -38.33 -4.77
CA SER A 84 9.78 -39.46 -4.59
C SER A 84 9.80 -40.37 -5.82
N GLN A 85 10.76 -41.28 -5.86
CA GLN A 85 10.88 -42.46 -6.74
C GLN A 85 10.81 -42.26 -8.28
N ASN A 86 11.96 -42.53 -8.92
CA ASN A 86 12.09 -43.09 -10.26
C ASN A 86 11.35 -42.40 -11.42
N GLN A 87 11.87 -41.27 -11.90
CA GLN A 87 11.82 -40.92 -13.34
C GLN A 87 13.12 -40.24 -13.78
N GLY A 88 14.13 -41.08 -14.05
CA GLY A 88 15.22 -40.69 -14.94
C GLY A 88 14.65 -40.43 -16.34
N PHE A 89 15.33 -39.60 -17.13
CA PHE A 89 14.97 -39.14 -18.48
C PHE A 89 14.11 -37.85 -18.54
N LYS A 90 14.65 -36.73 -18.05
CA LYS A 90 14.64 -35.42 -18.77
C LYS A 90 15.41 -34.28 -18.08
N GLU A 91 15.69 -34.34 -16.78
CA GLU A 91 16.28 -33.21 -16.05
C GLU A 91 17.81 -33.14 -16.02
N ALA A 92 18.53 -34.15 -16.52
CA ALA A 92 20.00 -34.20 -16.43
C ALA A 92 20.75 -33.21 -17.36
N ASN A 93 20.05 -32.43 -18.21
CA ASN A 93 20.68 -31.60 -19.25
C ASN A 93 20.29 -30.11 -19.24
N THR A 94 19.50 -29.63 -18.26
CA THR A 94 19.21 -28.19 -18.21
C THR A 94 20.37 -27.45 -17.57
N ASP A 95 21.09 -26.68 -18.38
CA ASP A 95 22.20 -25.84 -17.96
C ASP A 95 21.84 -24.95 -16.75
N PRO A 96 22.62 -24.96 -15.65
CA PRO A 96 22.40 -24.08 -14.50
C PRO A 96 22.27 -22.59 -14.86
N GLU A 97 22.93 -22.13 -15.92
CA GLU A 97 22.76 -20.74 -16.39
C GLU A 97 21.37 -20.50 -16.99
N SER A 98 20.85 -21.45 -17.76
CA SER A 98 19.48 -21.40 -18.30
C SER A 98 18.42 -21.34 -17.19
N ILE A 99 18.57 -22.13 -16.12
CA ILE A 99 17.67 -22.07 -14.96
C ILE A 99 17.75 -20.68 -14.30
N ARG A 100 18.95 -20.15 -14.12
CA ARG A 100 19.14 -18.82 -13.52
C ARG A 100 18.49 -17.73 -14.37
N ASP A 101 18.63 -17.80 -15.70
CA ASP A 101 18.02 -16.85 -16.63
C ASP A 101 16.49 -16.91 -16.59
N CYS A 102 15.92 -18.12 -16.60
CA CYS A 102 14.49 -18.36 -16.43
C CYS A 102 13.96 -17.69 -15.14
N PHE A 103 14.64 -17.89 -14.00
CA PHE A 103 14.28 -17.24 -12.74
C PHE A 103 14.41 -15.71 -12.78
N ARG A 104 15.39 -15.14 -13.49
CA ARG A 104 15.51 -13.68 -13.66
C ARG A 104 14.34 -13.10 -14.43
N LYS A 105 13.91 -13.79 -15.51
CA LYS A 105 12.74 -13.44 -16.31
C LYS A 105 11.45 -13.56 -15.49
N ALA A 106 11.28 -14.66 -14.76
CA ALA A 106 10.15 -14.87 -13.86
C ALA A 106 10.04 -13.77 -12.79
N ARG A 107 11.16 -13.40 -12.12
CA ARG A 107 11.18 -12.28 -11.16
C ARG A 107 10.79 -10.96 -11.79
N THR A 108 11.25 -10.70 -13.01
CA THR A 108 10.93 -9.45 -13.73
C THR A 108 9.45 -9.39 -14.09
N TRP A 109 8.86 -10.51 -14.53
CA TRP A 109 7.42 -10.62 -14.76
C TRP A 109 6.60 -10.39 -13.49
N LEU A 110 6.96 -11.06 -12.40
CA LEU A 110 6.27 -10.91 -11.11
C LEU A 110 6.42 -9.50 -10.53
N GLY A 111 7.60 -8.88 -10.66
CA GLY A 111 7.84 -7.50 -10.24
C GLY A 111 7.02 -6.50 -11.03
N LEU A 112 6.88 -6.72 -12.35
CA LEU A 112 6.00 -5.95 -13.21
C LEU A 112 4.53 -6.10 -12.78
N PHE A 113 4.06 -7.33 -12.53
CA PHE A 113 2.70 -7.58 -12.04
C PHE A 113 2.42 -6.80 -10.74
N VAL A 114 3.34 -6.84 -9.78
CA VAL A 114 3.19 -6.12 -8.51
C VAL A 114 3.10 -4.61 -8.72
N LEU A 115 4.01 -4.03 -9.50
CA LEU A 115 4.03 -2.58 -9.74
C LEU A 115 2.80 -2.09 -10.50
N GLU A 116 2.37 -2.82 -11.53
CA GLU A 116 1.16 -2.51 -12.29
C GLU A 116 -0.09 -2.52 -11.39
N ASN A 117 -0.22 -3.54 -10.54
CA ASN A 117 -1.35 -3.65 -9.62
C ASN A 117 -1.32 -2.57 -8.54
N ILE A 118 -0.15 -2.23 -8.00
CA ILE A 118 0.00 -1.10 -7.06
C ILE A 118 -0.45 0.20 -7.72
N PHE A 119 0.07 0.53 -8.91
CA PHE A 119 -0.26 1.79 -9.57
C PHE A 119 -1.72 1.87 -10.04
N SER A 120 -2.35 0.74 -10.35
CA SER A 120 -3.74 0.71 -10.81
C SER A 120 -4.71 0.70 -9.63
N LEU A 121 -4.59 -0.29 -8.73
CA LEU A 121 -5.55 -0.49 -7.64
C LEU A 121 -5.51 0.64 -6.62
N ASP A 122 -4.31 1.16 -6.30
CA ASP A 122 -4.21 2.27 -5.34
C ASP A 122 -4.80 3.58 -5.92
N ARG A 123 -5.02 3.65 -7.24
CA ARG A 123 -5.74 4.75 -7.93
C ARG A 123 -7.19 4.40 -8.28
N GLY A 124 -7.73 3.29 -7.77
CA GLY A 124 -9.09 2.84 -8.08
C GLY A 124 -9.32 2.41 -9.53
N LYS A 125 -8.26 2.08 -10.27
CA LYS A 125 -8.32 1.62 -11.66
C LYS A 125 -8.13 0.11 -11.76
N ALA A 126 -8.75 -0.49 -12.77
CA ALA A 126 -8.48 -1.88 -13.12
C ALA A 126 -7.04 -2.03 -13.64
N PRO A 127 -6.25 -3.00 -13.13
CA PRO A 127 -4.92 -3.30 -13.66
C PRO A 127 -4.95 -3.78 -15.11
N SER A 128 -3.93 -3.44 -15.91
CA SER A 128 -3.82 -3.96 -17.27
C SER A 128 -3.39 -5.43 -17.33
N ILE A 129 -2.63 -5.88 -16.32
CA ILE A 129 -2.26 -7.29 -16.18
C ILE A 129 -3.27 -7.98 -15.30
N GLU A 130 -4.10 -8.83 -15.90
CA GLU A 130 -5.11 -9.61 -15.20
C GLU A 130 -4.48 -10.57 -14.17
N ALA A 131 -5.06 -10.59 -12.98
CA ALA A 131 -4.74 -11.55 -11.94
C ALA A 131 -5.32 -12.94 -12.30
N ARG A 132 -4.62 -13.67 -13.17
CA ARG A 132 -4.99 -15.05 -13.56
C ARG A 132 -4.50 -16.07 -12.53
N ASP A 133 -5.20 -17.19 -12.40
CA ASP A 133 -4.91 -18.24 -11.40
C ASP A 133 -3.45 -18.73 -11.39
N GLY A 134 -2.77 -18.70 -12.55
CA GLY A 134 -1.37 -19.10 -12.68
C GLY A 134 -0.39 -18.28 -11.82
N ILE A 135 -0.68 -16.98 -11.62
CA ILE A 135 0.19 -16.08 -10.84
C ILE A 135 0.23 -16.46 -9.36
N ARG A 136 -0.86 -17.02 -8.82
CA ARG A 136 -0.94 -17.45 -7.41
C ARG A 136 -0.04 -18.64 -7.08
N ARG A 137 0.40 -19.40 -8.09
CA ARG A 137 1.30 -20.56 -7.90
C ARG A 137 2.74 -20.17 -7.54
N CYS A 138 3.01 -18.88 -7.36
CA CYS A 138 4.34 -18.35 -7.11
C CYS A 138 4.98 -18.88 -5.81
N ARG A 139 4.19 -19.36 -4.82
CA ARG A 139 4.72 -20.01 -3.59
C ARG A 139 5.69 -21.15 -3.86
N VAL A 140 5.49 -21.90 -4.95
CA VAL A 140 6.36 -23.04 -5.27
C VAL A 140 7.82 -22.60 -5.40
N LEU A 141 8.05 -21.38 -5.89
CA LEU A 141 9.39 -20.82 -6.09
C LEU A 141 10.15 -20.61 -4.78
N VAL A 142 9.46 -20.59 -3.63
CA VAL A 142 10.10 -20.49 -2.29
C VAL A 142 10.94 -21.73 -1.99
N ALA A 143 10.58 -22.90 -2.52
CA ALA A 143 11.32 -24.14 -2.30
C ALA A 143 12.59 -24.25 -3.16
N HIS A 144 12.72 -23.42 -4.20
CA HIS A 144 13.83 -23.58 -5.14
C HIS A 144 15.18 -23.08 -4.58
N PRO A 145 16.30 -23.80 -4.79
CA PRO A 145 17.63 -23.39 -4.29
C PRO A 145 18.13 -22.04 -4.83
N SER A 146 17.66 -21.60 -6.01
CA SER A 146 18.01 -20.30 -6.59
C SER A 146 17.25 -19.12 -5.99
N ARG A 147 16.45 -19.35 -4.94
CA ARG A 147 15.73 -18.30 -4.20
C ARG A 147 16.71 -17.40 -3.44
N THR A 148 16.36 -16.13 -3.34
CA THR A 148 17.01 -15.07 -2.56
C THR A 148 16.06 -14.56 -1.46
N SER A 149 16.56 -13.81 -0.48
CA SER A 149 15.69 -13.21 0.56
C SER A 149 14.67 -12.21 -0.03
N LEU A 150 15.01 -11.57 -1.15
CA LEU A 150 14.13 -10.67 -1.89
C LEU A 150 12.94 -11.39 -2.53
N ASP A 151 13.05 -12.69 -2.83
CA ASP A 151 11.94 -13.45 -3.37
C ASP A 151 10.81 -13.60 -2.37
N LEU A 152 11.10 -13.73 -1.06
CA LEU A 152 10.04 -13.76 -0.04
C LEU A 152 9.24 -12.45 -0.03
N ARG A 153 9.90 -11.30 -0.22
CA ARG A 153 9.24 -9.99 -0.36
C ARG A 153 8.41 -9.92 -1.64
N LEU A 154 8.98 -10.32 -2.77
CA LEU A 154 8.30 -10.24 -4.05
C LEU A 154 7.06 -11.14 -4.08
N LEU A 155 7.21 -12.40 -3.71
CA LEU A 155 6.16 -13.42 -3.82
C LEU A 155 4.99 -13.13 -2.86
N SER A 156 5.26 -12.61 -1.66
CA SER A 156 4.18 -12.19 -0.75
C SER A 156 3.36 -11.03 -1.33
N GLN A 157 4.03 -10.08 -1.98
CA GLN A 157 3.37 -8.97 -2.65
C GLN A 157 2.60 -9.41 -3.90
N VAL A 158 3.06 -10.42 -4.63
CA VAL A 158 2.33 -11.02 -5.76
C VAL A 158 0.98 -11.54 -5.27
N GLU A 159 0.97 -12.39 -4.23
CA GLU A 159 -0.29 -12.93 -3.71
C GLU A 159 -1.20 -11.89 -3.08
N LEU A 160 -0.62 -10.91 -2.37
CA LEU A 160 -1.41 -9.83 -1.81
C LEU A 160 -2.14 -9.06 -2.92
N ASN A 161 -1.41 -8.68 -3.98
CA ASN A 161 -2.01 -7.94 -5.08
C ASN A 161 -2.97 -8.80 -5.92
N TYR A 162 -2.76 -10.12 -5.99
CA TYR A 162 -3.74 -11.04 -6.55
C TYR A 162 -5.08 -10.97 -5.80
N LEU A 163 -5.07 -11.07 -4.46
CA LEU A 163 -6.29 -10.97 -3.64
C LEU A 163 -6.97 -9.61 -3.81
N ARG A 164 -6.18 -8.53 -3.79
CA ARG A 164 -6.70 -7.16 -3.95
C ARG A 164 -7.31 -6.93 -5.34
N ALA A 165 -6.68 -7.45 -6.39
CA ALA A 165 -7.19 -7.36 -7.76
C ALA A 165 -8.49 -8.14 -7.93
N GLY A 166 -8.57 -9.34 -7.36
CA GLY A 166 -9.80 -10.16 -7.35
C GLY A 166 -10.96 -9.43 -6.67
N ALA A 167 -10.74 -8.93 -5.45
CA ALA A 167 -11.75 -8.16 -4.71
C ALA A 167 -12.20 -6.90 -5.48
N HIS A 168 -11.25 -6.19 -6.09
CA HIS A 168 -11.59 -5.02 -6.91
C HIS A 168 -12.45 -5.41 -8.12
N ALA A 169 -12.09 -6.48 -8.83
CA ALA A 169 -12.82 -6.95 -10.00
C ALA A 169 -14.24 -7.41 -9.64
N GLU A 170 -14.38 -8.18 -8.56
CA GLU A 170 -15.67 -8.69 -8.08
C GLU A 170 -16.61 -7.54 -7.69
N LEU A 171 -16.11 -6.57 -6.91
CA LEU A 171 -16.90 -5.40 -6.53
C LEU A 171 -17.26 -4.52 -7.73
N SER A 172 -16.40 -4.46 -8.74
CA SER A 172 -16.65 -3.69 -9.98
C SER A 172 -17.61 -4.39 -10.94
N ALA A 173 -17.64 -5.72 -10.94
CA ALA A 173 -18.51 -6.54 -11.78
C ALA A 173 -19.93 -6.65 -11.21
N THR A 174 -20.09 -6.51 -9.90
CA THR A 174 -21.38 -6.68 -9.24
C THR A 174 -22.23 -5.42 -9.37
N SER A 175 -23.43 -5.56 -9.93
CA SER A 175 -24.41 -4.47 -9.98
C SER A 175 -25.25 -4.43 -8.69
N HIS A 176 -25.15 -3.32 -7.97
CA HIS A 176 -25.90 -2.98 -6.75
C HIS A 176 -25.96 -4.05 -5.64
N LEU A 177 -24.84 -4.28 -4.94
CA LEU A 177 -24.86 -4.96 -3.63
C LEU A 177 -25.66 -4.16 -2.61
N GLY A 178 -26.52 -4.84 -1.84
CA GLY A 178 -27.12 -4.25 -0.64
C GLY A 178 -26.06 -4.02 0.45
N ASP A 179 -26.30 -3.07 1.35
CA ASP A 179 -25.31 -2.70 2.38
C ASP A 179 -24.87 -3.89 3.25
N ALA A 180 -25.79 -4.80 3.61
CA ALA A 180 -25.49 -5.99 4.40
C ALA A 180 -24.58 -6.97 3.64
N ASP A 181 -24.83 -7.19 2.35
CA ASP A 181 -24.00 -8.04 1.49
C ASP A 181 -22.62 -7.39 1.27
N LEU A 182 -22.57 -6.06 1.17
CA LEU A 182 -21.32 -5.32 1.06
C LEU A 182 -20.46 -5.45 2.33
N VAL A 183 -21.06 -5.39 3.52
CA VAL A 183 -20.37 -5.66 4.78
C VAL A 183 -19.82 -7.09 4.80
N ALA A 184 -20.65 -8.08 4.44
CA ALA A 184 -20.24 -9.47 4.39
C ALA A 184 -19.08 -9.69 3.39
N PHE A 185 -19.14 -9.03 2.24
CA PHE A 185 -18.08 -9.03 1.24
C PHE A 185 -16.77 -8.47 1.80
N VAL A 186 -16.78 -7.29 2.42
CA VAL A 186 -15.59 -6.68 3.04
C VAL A 186 -15.00 -7.59 4.14
N GLN A 187 -15.85 -8.21 4.95
CA GLN A 187 -15.43 -9.17 5.98
C GLN A 187 -14.78 -10.42 5.37
N GLY A 188 -15.33 -10.96 4.28
CA GLY A 188 -14.73 -12.07 3.53
C GLY A 188 -13.30 -11.74 3.07
N ILE A 189 -13.12 -10.58 2.43
CA ILE A 189 -11.79 -10.13 2.00
C ILE A 189 -10.83 -9.94 3.18
N LYS A 190 -11.32 -9.43 4.33
CA LYS A 190 -10.50 -9.29 5.55
C LYS A 190 -10.03 -10.65 6.09
N ILE A 191 -10.86 -11.68 5.98
CA ILE A 191 -10.51 -13.06 6.35
C ILE A 191 -9.43 -13.60 5.40
N ASP A 192 -9.61 -13.47 4.09
CA ASP A 192 -8.64 -13.92 3.08
C ASP A 192 -7.27 -13.24 3.27
N LEU A 193 -7.26 -11.93 3.55
CA LEU A 193 -6.05 -11.18 3.86
C LEU A 193 -5.39 -11.61 5.17
N SER A 194 -6.18 -12.06 6.15
CA SER A 194 -5.65 -12.59 7.41
C SER A 194 -5.03 -13.97 7.23
N ILE A 195 -5.64 -14.83 6.40
CA ILE A 195 -5.07 -16.13 6.01
C ILE A 195 -3.76 -15.91 5.24
N TRP A 196 -3.74 -14.98 4.28
CA TRP A 196 -2.53 -14.60 3.57
C TRP A 196 -1.42 -14.17 4.54
N LEU A 197 -1.74 -13.33 5.52
CA LEU A 197 -0.76 -12.88 6.50
C LEU A 197 -0.20 -14.04 7.31
N GLU A 198 -1.06 -14.89 7.88
CA GLU A 198 -0.64 -16.05 8.68
C GLU A 198 0.27 -16.99 7.89
N ASP A 199 -0.14 -17.37 6.67
CA ASP A 199 0.66 -18.21 5.79
C ASP A 199 2.05 -17.62 5.55
N TRP A 200 2.12 -16.33 5.24
CA TRP A 200 3.39 -15.66 4.94
C TRP A 200 4.25 -15.44 6.19
N LEU A 201 3.66 -15.26 7.37
CA LEU A 201 4.40 -15.28 8.63
C LEU A 201 5.06 -16.64 8.87
N GLN A 202 4.34 -17.73 8.63
CA GLN A 202 4.91 -19.08 8.74
C GLN A 202 6.00 -19.32 7.69
N ILE A 203 5.79 -18.93 6.44
CA ILE A 203 6.78 -19.07 5.36
C ILE A 203 8.05 -18.30 5.71
N VAL A 204 7.93 -17.03 6.12
CA VAL A 204 9.08 -16.20 6.53
C VAL A 204 9.77 -16.80 7.75
N GLY A 205 9.01 -17.31 8.73
CA GLY A 205 9.54 -17.97 9.92
C GLY A 205 10.40 -19.20 9.60
N ARG A 206 10.00 -20.00 8.60
CA ARG A 206 10.73 -21.20 8.17
C ARG A 206 11.94 -20.93 7.27
N ASN A 207 11.94 -19.80 6.55
CA ASN A 207 12.86 -19.57 5.43
C ASN A 207 13.84 -18.42 5.61
N ALA A 208 13.56 -17.46 6.49
CA ALA A 208 14.49 -16.39 6.81
C ALA A 208 15.45 -16.85 7.92
N ALA A 209 16.65 -16.26 7.97
CA ALA A 209 17.56 -16.48 9.08
C ALA A 209 16.87 -16.03 10.38
N ALA A 210 16.72 -16.96 11.31
CA ALA A 210 16.01 -16.72 12.57
C ALA A 210 16.59 -15.51 13.30
N GLU A 211 15.71 -14.66 13.80
CA GLU A 211 16.02 -13.46 14.59
C GLU A 211 16.86 -12.40 13.86
N SER A 212 17.00 -12.50 12.52
CA SER A 212 17.66 -11.47 11.74
C SER A 212 16.85 -10.17 11.69
N GLU A 213 17.54 -9.03 11.61
CA GLU A 213 16.91 -7.72 11.37
C GLU A 213 16.03 -7.75 10.10
N GLU A 214 16.48 -8.45 9.07
CA GLU A 214 15.75 -8.61 7.81
C GLU A 214 14.39 -9.32 8.01
N GLN A 215 14.37 -10.36 8.85
CA GLN A 215 13.15 -11.09 9.19
C GLN A 215 12.17 -10.20 9.95
N HIS A 216 12.64 -9.42 10.93
CA HIS A 216 11.80 -8.50 11.69
C HIS A 216 11.17 -7.42 10.80
N VAL A 217 11.95 -6.81 9.90
CA VAL A 217 11.45 -5.84 8.93
C VAL A 217 10.41 -6.47 8.00
N MET A 218 10.66 -7.70 7.53
CA MET A 218 9.76 -8.42 6.65
C MET A 218 8.42 -8.73 7.33
N ILE A 219 8.44 -9.25 8.56
CA ILE A 219 7.23 -9.52 9.36
C ILE A 219 6.42 -8.24 9.56
N LEU A 220 7.10 -7.14 9.90
CA LEU A 220 6.44 -5.86 10.10
C LEU A 220 5.82 -5.34 8.81
N ASN A 221 6.53 -5.46 7.69
CA ASN A 221 6.02 -5.08 6.37
C ASN A 221 4.78 -5.88 5.97
N LEU A 222 4.77 -7.20 6.17
CA LEU A 222 3.60 -8.05 5.87
C LEU A 222 2.35 -7.57 6.64
N ARG A 223 2.51 -7.29 7.93
CA ARG A 223 1.41 -6.81 8.77
C ARG A 223 0.90 -5.44 8.33
N ILE A 224 1.80 -4.51 8.02
CA ILE A 224 1.47 -3.18 7.50
C ILE A 224 0.73 -3.28 6.17
N GLN A 225 1.19 -4.15 5.27
CA GLN A 225 0.57 -4.33 3.96
C GLN A 225 -0.80 -5.00 4.04
N ARG A 226 -1.03 -5.89 5.02
CA ARG A 226 -2.36 -6.42 5.32
C ARG A 226 -3.31 -5.28 5.71
N ASP A 227 -2.90 -4.42 6.64
CA ASP A 227 -3.74 -3.33 7.11
C ASP A 227 -4.02 -2.31 5.99
N TRP A 228 -3.01 -2.02 5.16
CA TRP A 228 -3.18 -1.22 3.95
C TRP A 228 -4.26 -1.81 3.02
N ALA A 229 -4.20 -3.11 2.75
CA ALA A 229 -5.17 -3.76 1.88
C ALA A 229 -6.60 -3.70 2.44
N VAL A 230 -6.77 -3.88 3.76
CA VAL A 230 -8.07 -3.74 4.44
C VAL A 230 -8.59 -2.30 4.39
N ILE A 231 -7.74 -1.31 4.62
CA ILE A 231 -8.10 0.12 4.50
C ILE A 231 -8.65 0.38 3.09
N MET A 232 -7.92 -0.05 2.06
CA MET A 232 -8.28 0.23 0.68
C MET A 232 -9.59 -0.44 0.25
N ILE A 233 -9.84 -1.70 0.64
CA ILE A 233 -11.12 -2.34 0.31
C ILE A 233 -12.29 -1.70 1.05
N CYS A 234 -12.12 -1.25 2.30
CA CYS A 234 -13.16 -0.51 3.02
C CYS A 234 -13.45 0.83 2.34
N CYS A 235 -12.43 1.59 1.97
CA CYS A 235 -12.60 2.84 1.21
C CYS A 235 -13.33 2.60 -0.11
N ARG A 236 -12.95 1.54 -0.85
CA ARG A 236 -13.61 1.17 -2.11
C ARG A 236 -15.07 0.77 -1.91
N ALA A 237 -15.38 0.01 -0.87
CA ALA A 237 -16.75 -0.36 -0.52
C ALA A 237 -17.60 0.88 -0.17
N LEU A 238 -17.07 1.82 0.62
CA LEU A 238 -17.76 3.07 0.92
C LEU A 238 -17.99 3.94 -0.32
N GLN A 239 -17.05 3.96 -1.28
CA GLN A 239 -17.29 4.64 -2.56
C GLN A 239 -18.42 3.97 -3.35
N TYR A 240 -18.49 2.64 -3.31
CA TYR A 240 -19.49 1.86 -4.03
C TYR A 240 -20.92 2.20 -3.61
N THR A 241 -21.14 2.56 -2.34
CA THR A 241 -22.47 2.99 -1.86
C THR A 241 -22.87 4.39 -2.35
N GLY A 242 -21.90 5.20 -2.82
CA GLY A 242 -22.13 6.56 -3.28
C GLY A 242 -22.48 7.56 -2.17
N VAL A 243 -22.39 7.16 -0.89
CA VAL A 243 -22.75 8.02 0.25
C VAL A 243 -21.66 9.06 0.48
N LYS A 244 -22.02 10.33 0.28
CA LYS A 244 -21.11 11.48 0.43
C LYS A 244 -21.13 12.12 1.81
N ASN A 245 -22.18 11.88 2.58
CA ASN A 245 -22.37 12.49 3.90
C ASN A 245 -22.69 11.41 4.93
N ILE A 246 -21.88 11.41 6.00
CA ILE A 246 -21.88 10.41 7.07
C ILE A 246 -23.18 10.43 7.85
N ALA A 247 -23.84 11.58 7.98
CA ALA A 247 -25.14 11.69 8.64
C ALA A 247 -26.26 10.85 7.99
N PHE A 248 -26.06 10.44 6.72
CA PHE A 248 -27.00 9.60 5.98
C PHE A 248 -26.49 8.16 5.82
N MET A 249 -25.41 7.78 6.50
CA MET A 249 -24.90 6.41 6.42
C MET A 249 -25.81 5.44 7.17
N SER A 250 -26.01 4.26 6.59
CA SER A 250 -26.63 3.14 7.28
C SER A 250 -25.73 2.59 8.38
N LYS A 251 -26.28 1.76 9.26
CA LYS A 251 -25.51 1.09 10.31
C LYS A 251 -24.40 0.24 9.70
N GLU A 252 -24.72 -0.47 8.63
CA GLU A 252 -23.81 -1.33 7.88
C GLU A 252 -22.65 -0.53 7.26
N GLN A 253 -22.93 0.65 6.73
CA GLN A 253 -21.88 1.55 6.22
C GLN A 253 -20.99 2.10 7.35
N HIS A 254 -21.57 2.38 8.51
CA HIS A 254 -20.82 2.71 9.72
C HIS A 254 -19.90 1.56 10.14
N ASP A 255 -20.34 0.30 10.08
CA ASP A 255 -19.50 -0.87 10.37
C ASP A 255 -18.27 -0.93 9.44
N ILE A 256 -18.42 -0.59 8.16
CA ILE A 256 -17.29 -0.50 7.21
C ILE A 256 -16.34 0.64 7.59
N MET A 257 -16.86 1.81 8.02
CA MET A 257 -16.01 2.90 8.52
C MET A 257 -15.23 2.49 9.77
N HIS A 258 -15.85 1.78 10.71
CA HIS A 258 -15.17 1.26 11.89
C HIS A 258 -14.06 0.27 11.51
N MET A 259 -14.33 -0.65 10.58
CA MET A 259 -13.29 -1.56 10.06
C MET A 259 -12.12 -0.81 9.42
N ALA A 260 -12.38 0.24 8.64
CA ALA A 260 -11.34 1.08 8.06
C ALA A 260 -10.50 1.78 9.15
N LYS A 261 -11.17 2.32 10.16
CA LYS A 261 -10.54 3.04 11.28
C LYS A 261 -9.66 2.12 12.11
N GLU A 262 -10.16 0.94 12.50
CA GLU A 262 -9.39 -0.07 13.23
C GLU A 262 -8.14 -0.49 12.45
N SER A 263 -8.28 -0.72 11.14
CA SER A 263 -7.15 -1.10 10.30
C SER A 263 -6.13 0.04 10.17
N ALA A 264 -6.58 1.28 10.01
CA ALA A 264 -5.70 2.46 9.96
C ALA A 264 -4.97 2.70 11.29
N GLN A 265 -5.64 2.53 12.43
CA GLN A 265 -5.03 2.57 13.75
C GLN A 265 -3.96 1.50 13.90
N SER A 266 -4.30 0.24 13.55
CA SER A 266 -3.38 -0.87 13.63
C SER A 266 -2.17 -0.71 12.70
N HIS A 267 -2.38 -0.14 11.50
CA HIS A 267 -1.31 0.20 10.57
C HIS A 267 -0.36 1.23 11.20
N PHE A 268 -0.91 2.28 11.79
CA PHE A 268 -0.14 3.37 12.37
C PHE A 268 0.69 2.92 13.58
N GLU A 269 0.11 2.12 14.47
CA GLU A 269 0.82 1.50 15.59
C GLU A 269 2.01 0.66 15.13
N LYS A 270 1.89 -0.06 14.02
CA LYS A 270 2.98 -0.86 13.45
C LYS A 270 4.10 0.00 12.89
N LEU A 271 3.80 1.16 12.31
CA LEU A 271 4.83 2.12 11.89
C LEU A 271 5.66 2.60 13.10
N LEU A 272 5.01 2.76 14.25
CA LEU A 272 5.62 3.25 15.49
C LEU A 272 6.17 2.16 16.41
N MET A 273 5.96 0.87 16.09
CA MET A 273 6.43 -0.23 16.94
C MET A 273 7.97 -0.29 17.01
N ASN A 274 8.64 -0.07 15.87
CA ASN A 274 10.11 0.04 15.77
C ASN A 274 10.46 1.04 14.66
N PRO A 275 10.23 2.35 14.88
CA PRO A 275 10.22 3.34 13.80
C PRO A 275 11.60 3.48 13.16
N LYS A 276 12.68 3.46 13.96
CA LYS A 276 14.06 3.51 13.43
C LYS A 276 14.36 2.35 12.49
N LEU A 277 13.86 1.15 12.80
CA LEU A 277 14.10 -0.03 11.99
C LEU A 277 13.29 0.02 10.69
N TYR A 278 11.98 0.30 10.78
CA TYR A 278 11.07 0.24 9.64
C TYR A 278 11.16 1.48 8.73
N LEU A 279 11.37 2.67 9.31
CA LEU A 279 11.37 3.93 8.59
C LEU A 279 12.76 4.28 8.04
N ALA A 280 13.87 3.78 8.60
CA ALA A 280 15.21 4.08 8.07
C ALA A 280 15.36 3.88 6.54
N PRO A 281 14.77 2.85 5.91
CA PRO A 281 14.81 2.67 4.46
C PRO A 281 13.98 3.68 3.66
N PHE A 282 13.04 4.43 4.25
CA PHE A 282 12.10 5.30 3.53
C PHE A 282 12.81 6.33 2.64
N ARG A 283 14.02 6.78 3.01
CA ARG A 283 14.86 7.66 2.18
C ARG A 283 15.21 7.09 0.79
N TYR A 284 15.09 5.77 0.61
CA TYR A 284 15.32 5.06 -0.65
C TYR A 284 14.03 4.47 -1.25
N THR A 285 12.92 4.56 -0.51
CA THR A 285 11.65 3.99 -0.96
C THR A 285 11.04 4.81 -2.09
N MET A 286 10.11 4.16 -2.77
CA MET A 286 9.31 4.70 -3.87
C MET A 286 8.34 5.76 -3.35
N ASP A 287 7.97 6.72 -4.19
CA ASP A 287 7.10 7.83 -3.76
C ASP A 287 5.74 7.36 -3.24
N PHE A 288 5.22 6.25 -3.78
CA PHE A 288 3.96 5.68 -3.29
C PHE A 288 4.06 5.17 -1.84
N VAL A 289 5.25 4.78 -1.35
CA VAL A 289 5.40 4.32 0.05
C VAL A 289 5.22 5.48 1.01
N TRP A 290 5.78 6.65 0.67
CA TRP A 290 5.54 7.89 1.39
C TRP A 290 4.07 8.31 1.36
N ALA A 291 3.43 8.18 0.20
CA ALA A 291 2.00 8.46 0.04
C ALA A 291 1.12 7.54 0.89
N LYS A 292 1.38 6.22 0.90
CA LYS A 292 0.65 5.25 1.73
C LYS A 292 0.75 5.60 3.22
N CYS A 293 1.96 5.93 3.67
CA CYS A 293 2.20 6.37 5.03
C CYS A 293 1.37 7.61 5.37
N ALA A 294 1.51 8.69 4.59
CA ALA A 294 0.75 9.91 4.81
C ALA A 294 -0.77 9.69 4.75
N PHE A 295 -1.26 8.98 3.73
CA PHE A 295 -2.68 8.68 3.56
C PHE A 295 -3.24 7.93 4.76
N SER A 296 -2.58 6.87 5.22
CA SER A 296 -3.09 6.05 6.34
C SER A 296 -3.28 6.86 7.62
N VAL A 297 -2.32 7.75 7.95
CA VAL A 297 -2.38 8.61 9.13
C VAL A 297 -3.44 9.70 8.98
N LEU A 298 -3.55 10.30 7.80
CA LEU A 298 -4.53 11.35 7.54
C LEU A 298 -5.96 10.81 7.51
N LEU A 299 -6.16 9.62 6.93
CA LEU A 299 -7.42 8.90 6.97
C LEU A 299 -7.79 8.57 8.42
N LEU A 300 -6.84 8.07 9.22
CA LEU A 300 -7.07 7.77 10.63
C LEU A 300 -7.48 9.02 11.43
N LEU A 301 -6.76 10.14 11.26
CA LEU A 301 -7.12 11.42 11.87
C LEU A 301 -8.54 11.85 11.48
N LYS A 302 -8.87 11.76 10.20
CA LYS A 302 -10.21 12.08 9.69
C LYS A 302 -11.27 11.17 10.32
N LEU A 303 -11.07 9.85 10.34
CA LEU A 303 -12.00 8.90 10.95
C LEU A 303 -12.10 9.05 12.47
N ALA A 304 -11.03 9.47 13.15
CA ALA A 304 -11.04 9.77 14.58
C ALA A 304 -11.91 10.99 14.90
N ILE A 305 -11.89 12.01 14.03
CA ILE A 305 -12.75 13.20 14.16
C ILE A 305 -14.20 12.85 13.87
N LEU A 306 -14.46 12.06 12.84
CA LEU A 306 -15.81 11.69 12.41
C LEU A 306 -16.48 10.67 13.34
N LEU A 307 -15.69 9.84 14.03
CA LEU A 307 -16.15 8.81 14.96
C LEU A 307 -15.46 9.02 16.33
N PRO A 308 -15.75 10.09 17.06
CA PRO A 308 -14.99 10.51 18.25
C PRO A 308 -15.10 9.51 19.41
N GLU A 309 -16.21 8.78 19.52
CA GLU A 309 -16.52 7.85 20.61
C GLU A 309 -15.46 6.75 20.83
N THR A 310 -14.69 6.45 19.79
CA THR A 310 -13.70 5.35 19.77
C THR A 310 -12.27 5.85 19.59
N SER A 311 -12.00 7.14 19.78
CA SER A 311 -10.67 7.73 19.55
C SER A 311 -10.19 8.65 20.66
N ASP A 312 -8.96 8.41 21.10
CA ASP A 312 -8.15 9.38 21.84
C ASP A 312 -7.41 10.28 20.84
N LEU A 313 -8.08 11.35 20.39
CA LEU A 313 -7.52 12.29 19.42
C LEU A 313 -6.25 13.01 19.93
N PRO A 314 -6.16 13.46 21.20
CA PRO A 314 -4.92 14.00 21.75
C PRO A 314 -3.73 13.03 21.64
N LYS A 315 -3.90 11.76 22.03
CA LYS A 315 -2.85 10.74 21.90
C LYS A 315 -2.49 10.52 20.44
N LEU A 316 -3.49 10.37 19.56
CA LEU A 316 -3.28 10.17 18.13
C LEU A 316 -2.44 11.30 17.50
N LEU A 317 -2.69 12.56 17.88
CA LEU A 317 -1.89 13.69 17.43
C LEU A 317 -0.46 13.67 17.99
N ALA A 318 -0.27 13.27 19.25
CA ALA A 318 1.06 13.10 19.82
C ALA A 318 1.87 12.03 19.08
N ASP A 319 1.25 10.87 18.82
CA ASP A 319 1.85 9.79 18.04
C ASP A 319 2.17 10.26 16.60
N ALA A 320 1.27 11.02 15.96
CA ALA A 320 1.47 11.55 14.61
C ALA A 320 2.65 12.54 14.54
N LYS A 321 2.86 13.35 15.59
CA LYS A 321 4.05 14.20 15.72
C LYS A 321 5.32 13.38 15.89
N HIS A 322 5.29 12.32 16.69
CA HIS A 322 6.44 11.43 16.84
C HIS A 322 6.83 10.80 15.48
N LEU A 323 5.85 10.37 14.68
CA LEU A 323 6.11 9.92 13.30
C LEU A 323 6.78 11.01 12.45
N LEU A 324 6.31 12.27 12.53
CA LEU A 324 6.93 13.37 11.79
C LEU A 324 8.40 13.60 12.19
N GLU A 325 8.74 13.48 13.47
CA GLU A 325 10.12 13.59 13.94
C GLU A 325 11.01 12.50 13.33
N GLU A 326 10.54 11.26 13.37
CA GLU A 326 11.24 10.11 12.78
C GLU A 326 11.41 10.28 11.26
N LEU A 327 10.36 10.69 10.53
CA LEU A 327 10.42 10.96 9.09
C LEU A 327 11.31 12.17 8.75
N SER A 328 11.35 13.19 9.62
CA SER A 328 12.20 14.36 9.44
C SER A 328 13.68 13.98 9.40
N SER A 329 14.08 12.99 10.22
CA SER A 329 15.45 12.50 10.31
C SER A 329 15.96 11.81 9.03
N ILE A 330 15.07 11.39 8.13
CA ILE A 330 15.37 10.58 6.93
C ILE A 330 15.04 11.28 5.61
N HIS A 331 15.21 12.60 5.54
CA HIS A 331 14.90 13.46 4.38
C HIS A 331 13.42 13.78 4.15
N GLY A 332 12.55 13.52 5.13
CA GLY A 332 11.13 13.91 5.09
C GLY A 332 10.87 15.31 4.51
N PRO A 333 11.57 16.39 4.93
CA PRO A 333 11.28 17.75 4.46
C PRO A 333 11.38 17.95 2.94
N ARG A 334 12.13 17.09 2.23
CA ARG A 334 12.26 17.12 0.76
C ARG A 334 11.09 16.43 0.06
N ASN A 335 10.43 15.47 0.71
CA ASN A 335 9.31 14.70 0.16
C ASN A 335 7.97 15.48 0.28
N VAL A 336 7.15 15.41 -0.77
CA VAL A 336 5.87 16.14 -0.82
C VAL A 336 4.84 15.61 0.19
N TYR A 337 4.74 14.29 0.35
CA TYR A 337 3.78 13.65 1.25
C TYR A 337 4.08 13.93 2.72
N TYR A 338 5.37 14.02 3.08
CA TYR A 338 5.76 14.51 4.41
C TYR A 338 5.28 15.94 4.67
N ARG A 339 5.42 16.86 3.70
CA ARG A 339 4.95 18.24 3.85
C ARG A 339 3.44 18.32 4.00
N ILE A 340 2.71 17.51 3.23
CA ILE A 340 1.24 17.38 3.34
C ILE A 340 0.87 16.87 4.74
N LEU A 341 1.50 15.79 5.19
CA LEU A 341 1.26 15.19 6.51
C LEU A 341 1.54 16.21 7.62
N LYS A 342 2.68 16.91 7.56
CA LYS A 342 3.06 17.94 8.54
C LYS A 342 2.03 19.06 8.62
N LEU A 343 1.70 19.68 7.49
CA LEU A 343 0.72 20.78 7.44
C LEU A 343 -0.64 20.33 7.98
N SER A 344 -1.00 19.09 7.70
CA SER A 344 -2.27 18.53 8.11
C SER A 344 -2.29 18.28 9.63
N ILE A 345 -1.26 17.65 10.20
CA ILE A 345 -1.16 17.48 11.66
C ILE A 345 -1.18 18.84 12.39
N GLU A 346 -0.46 19.86 11.88
CA GLU A 346 -0.46 21.20 12.46
C GLU A 346 -1.85 21.86 12.44
N LYS A 347 -2.63 21.66 11.37
CA LYS A 347 -4.01 22.16 11.29
C LYS A 347 -4.94 21.43 12.26
N ALA A 348 -4.86 20.10 12.32
CA ALA A 348 -5.68 19.28 13.21
C ALA A 348 -5.43 19.63 14.68
N GLU A 349 -4.17 19.86 15.06
CA GLU A 349 -3.81 20.32 16.40
C GLU A 349 -4.41 21.69 16.73
N LYS A 350 -4.30 22.67 15.82
CA LYS A 350 -4.87 24.01 16.03
C LYS A 350 -6.38 23.95 16.26
N ALA A 351 -7.07 23.14 15.46
CA ALA A 351 -8.51 22.96 15.59
C ALA A 351 -8.89 22.28 16.91
N LEU A 352 -8.14 21.25 17.34
CA LEU A 352 -8.35 20.62 18.64
C LEU A 352 -8.13 21.60 19.80
N ASN A 353 -7.06 22.40 19.77
CA ASN A 353 -6.79 23.40 20.80
C ASN A 353 -7.90 24.46 20.86
N ALA A 354 -8.39 24.92 19.71
CA ALA A 354 -9.52 25.85 19.67
C ALA A 354 -10.79 25.25 20.28
N TYR A 355 -11.09 23.99 19.97
CA TYR A 355 -12.21 23.26 20.56
C TYR A 355 -12.06 23.10 22.08
N MET A 356 -10.88 22.71 22.57
CA MET A 356 -10.63 22.57 24.01
C MET A 356 -10.78 23.89 24.76
N VAL A 357 -10.33 25.01 24.17
CA VAL A 357 -10.51 26.35 24.75
C VAL A 357 -11.98 26.73 24.82
N GLN A 358 -12.76 26.42 23.78
CA GLN A 358 -14.22 26.66 23.78
C GLN A 358 -14.93 25.82 24.85
N VAL A 359 -14.61 24.53 24.96
CA VAL A 359 -15.18 23.65 25.98
C VAL A 359 -14.83 24.15 27.38
N ALA A 360 -13.58 24.53 27.62
CA ALA A 360 -13.12 25.08 28.89
C ALA A 360 -13.87 26.37 29.27
N ALA A 361 -14.07 27.28 28.30
CA ALA A 361 -14.81 28.52 28.51
C ALA A 361 -16.30 28.27 28.84
N VAL A 362 -16.92 27.25 28.24
CA VAL A 362 -18.30 26.86 28.55
C VAL A 362 -18.40 26.22 29.94
N THR A 363 -17.45 25.38 30.33
CA THR A 363 -17.42 24.77 31.67
C THR A 363 -17.16 25.79 32.78
N ASP A 364 -16.41 26.86 32.51
CA ASP A 364 -16.20 27.97 33.48
C ASP A 364 -17.47 28.81 33.69
N ILE A 365 -18.36 28.86 32.68
CA ILE A 365 -19.65 29.55 32.77
C ILE A 365 -20.71 28.66 33.46
N ALA A 366 -20.61 27.33 33.33
CA ALA A 366 -21.56 26.35 33.84
C ALA A 366 -21.42 26.03 35.35
N GLY A 367 -21.02 27.01 36.16
CA GLY A 367 -21.07 26.96 37.63
C GLY A 367 -22.48 27.06 38.24
N ARG A 368 -23.56 26.84 37.47
CA ARG A 368 -24.93 26.74 37.98
C ARG A 368 -25.67 25.55 37.37
N SER A 369 -25.84 24.57 38.25
CA SER A 369 -26.74 23.41 38.26
C SER A 369 -27.94 23.46 37.31
N GLU A 370 -28.25 22.28 36.75
CA GLU A 370 -29.47 21.90 36.04
C GLU A 370 -29.58 22.25 34.55
N LEU A 371 -28.63 21.78 33.73
CA LEU A 371 -28.88 21.59 32.28
C LEU A 371 -28.00 20.49 31.65
N GLN A 372 -27.45 19.57 32.45
CA GLN A 372 -26.57 18.51 31.96
C GLN A 372 -27.28 17.50 31.03
N ASN A 373 -28.60 17.39 31.12
CA ASN A 373 -29.39 16.40 30.38
C ASN A 373 -30.04 16.95 29.09
N GLU A 374 -30.09 18.26 28.87
CA GLU A 374 -30.62 18.86 27.63
C GLU A 374 -29.52 19.24 26.61
N LEU A 375 -28.25 19.27 27.02
CA LEU A 375 -27.12 19.53 26.12
C LEU A 375 -26.74 18.32 25.24
N ALA A 376 -27.11 17.10 25.63
CA ALA A 376 -26.81 15.89 24.84
C ALA A 376 -27.70 15.76 23.58
N SER A 377 -28.86 16.42 23.54
CA SER A 377 -29.81 16.30 22.42
C SER A 377 -29.93 17.57 21.55
N THR A 378 -29.26 18.65 21.91
CA THR A 378 -29.48 19.98 21.30
C THR A 378 -28.20 20.66 20.79
N PHE A 379 -27.03 20.04 20.95
CA PHE A 379 -25.76 20.57 20.44
C PHE A 379 -25.51 20.17 18.99
N SER A 380 -26.27 20.76 18.07
CA SER A 380 -25.76 21.03 16.72
C SER A 380 -24.78 22.20 16.78
N GLY A 381 -23.49 21.91 17.02
CA GLY A 381 -22.38 22.86 16.91
C GLY A 381 -21.06 22.27 17.43
N PRO A 382 -19.92 22.44 16.73
CA PRO A 382 -19.53 23.67 16.05
C PRO A 382 -19.38 23.51 14.54
N GLN A 383 -20.37 24.01 13.79
CA GLN A 383 -20.35 24.02 12.32
C GLN A 383 -19.10 24.69 11.75
N GLU A 384 -18.47 25.65 12.43
CA GLU A 384 -17.22 26.29 11.94
C GLU A 384 -15.98 25.42 12.08
N ALA A 385 -15.79 24.70 13.20
CA ALA A 385 -14.64 23.81 13.34
C ALA A 385 -14.82 22.56 12.47
N GLU A 386 -16.05 22.02 12.39
CA GLU A 386 -16.40 20.95 11.46
C GLU A 386 -16.26 21.40 10.00
N PHE A 387 -16.62 22.64 9.67
CA PHE A 387 -16.39 23.23 8.36
C PHE A 387 -14.90 23.40 8.09
N ASP A 388 -14.10 23.95 9.00
CA ASP A 388 -12.63 24.01 8.88
C ASP A 388 -11.98 22.62 8.75
N PHE A 389 -12.54 21.60 9.40
CA PHE A 389 -12.18 20.18 9.26
C PHE A 389 -12.68 19.53 7.96
N GLN A 390 -13.74 20.04 7.34
CA GLN A 390 -14.20 19.63 6.01
C GLN A 390 -13.38 20.32 4.91
N THR A 391 -12.94 21.57 5.11
CA THR A 391 -11.96 22.28 4.26
C THR A 391 -10.52 21.80 4.44
N TYR A 392 -10.25 21.08 5.53
CA TYR A 392 -8.94 20.52 5.89
C TYR A 392 -8.47 19.43 4.93
N VAL A 393 -9.42 18.70 4.36
CA VAL A 393 -9.19 17.64 3.39
C VAL A 393 -8.70 18.31 2.10
N PRO A 394 -7.41 18.16 1.70
CA PRO A 394 -6.96 18.63 0.40
C PRO A 394 -7.95 18.16 -0.67
N LYS A 395 -8.23 18.94 -1.73
CA LYS A 395 -9.22 18.55 -2.77
C LYS A 395 -8.88 17.20 -3.43
N GLU A 396 -7.65 16.75 -3.22
CA GLU A 396 -7.06 15.45 -3.57
C GLU A 396 -7.47 14.29 -2.63
N PHE A 397 -8.20 14.54 -1.54
CA PHE A 397 -8.67 13.57 -0.53
C PHE A 397 -10.21 13.38 -0.57
N ILE A 398 -10.77 13.26 -1.76
CA ILE A 398 -12.06 12.56 -1.92
C ILE A 398 -11.78 11.08 -1.63
N PHE A 399 -12.79 10.25 -1.33
CA PHE A 399 -12.56 8.80 -1.35
C PHE A 399 -11.86 8.37 -2.67
N ASP A 400 -12.03 9.12 -3.76
CA ASP A 400 -11.19 9.08 -4.95
C ASP A 400 -9.78 9.62 -4.67
N TRP A 401 -8.88 8.71 -4.32
CA TRP A 401 -7.46 8.99 -4.21
C TRP A 401 -6.78 8.82 -5.57
N ASP A 402 -6.66 9.91 -6.33
CA ASP A 402 -5.74 9.95 -7.46
C ASP A 402 -4.37 10.35 -6.92
N PHE A 403 -3.42 9.42 -6.89
CA PHE A 403 -2.02 9.73 -6.58
C PHE A 403 -1.57 10.91 -7.45
N PRO A 404 -1.04 12.01 -6.86
CA PRO A 404 -0.55 13.13 -7.62
C PRO A 404 0.41 12.65 -8.71
N ALA A 405 0.15 13.16 -9.91
CA ALA A 405 0.90 12.86 -11.11
C ALA A 405 2.31 13.44 -11.06
#